data_AF-V9TJ70-F1
#
_entry.id   AF-V9TJ70-F1
#
_cell.length_a   1.000
_cell.length_b   1.000
_cell.length_c   1.000
_cell.angle_alpha   90.00
_cell.angle_beta   90.00
_cell.angle_gamma   90.00
#
_symmetry.space_group_name_H-M   'P 1'
#
loop_
_entity.id
_entity.type
_entity.pdbx_description
1 polymer ?
#
loop_
_entity_poly.entity_id
_entity_poly.type
_entity_poly.pdbx_seq_one_letter_code
_entity_poly.pdbx_strand_id
1 'polypeptide(L)'
;RMPDPSNPSGTVVSTSTTTFSMNKNTARNLCQQFVDARYIESADGKPDQVFQQRGGVWRPTSKGIMIFDWFCQSNGLYQDQLSELHCLITGPLLHLERDVKTDKCHVDRATTEVVFCRLIGVDGRGKKGPYSEGAVGIRLQPERKVNGKTYHDTCTGQVIAEWLRDNTTCVDLREAVNIATHFVHYNLIESVTTDMAYMNQFAACKLFQPTPIAIYQLSQRGQDLVETSSSSRCSSQGKTDSSSAKGGVNESNRHKLEKILLDPTLRLLFRENLRET
;
A
#
# COMPACT_ATOMS: atom_id res chain seq x y z
N ARG A 1 -11.68 12.65 35.81
CA ARG A 1 -12.37 11.39 36.20
C ARG A 1 -13.12 11.67 37.49
N MET A 2 -14.45 11.75 37.46
CA MET A 2 -15.26 11.75 38.67
C MET A 2 -15.88 10.36 38.84
N PRO A 3 -15.91 9.79 40.06
CA PRO A 3 -16.63 8.55 40.33
C PRO A 3 -18.14 8.75 40.21
N ASP A 4 -18.85 7.69 39.82
CA ASP A 4 -20.31 7.66 39.74
C ASP A 4 -20.92 7.92 41.15
N PRO A 5 -21.84 8.89 41.30
CA PRO A 5 -22.46 9.18 42.59
C PRO A 5 -23.36 8.06 43.14
N SER A 6 -23.73 7.08 42.31
CA SER A 6 -24.58 5.94 42.68
C SER A 6 -23.85 4.60 42.81
N ASN A 7 -22.63 4.50 42.28
CA ASN A 7 -21.79 3.31 42.39
C ASN A 7 -20.29 3.66 42.45
N PRO A 8 -19.69 3.81 43.65
CA PRO A 8 -18.32 4.30 43.81
C PRO A 8 -17.22 3.39 43.25
N SER A 9 -17.56 2.18 42.77
CA SER A 9 -16.63 1.28 42.04
C SER A 9 -16.74 1.39 40.51
N GLY A 10 -17.74 2.11 39.99
CA GLY A 10 -17.97 2.33 38.56
C GLY A 10 -17.15 3.51 38.02
N THR A 11 -16.36 3.26 36.98
CA THR A 11 -15.74 4.36 36.21
C THR A 11 -16.74 4.86 35.17
N VAL A 12 -17.21 6.10 35.31
CA VAL A 12 -18.07 6.74 34.30
C VAL A 12 -17.21 7.08 33.08
N VAL A 13 -17.45 6.39 31.97
CA VAL A 13 -16.90 6.75 30.65
C VAL A 13 -17.82 7.81 30.06
N SER A 14 -17.36 9.06 30.00
CA SER A 14 -18.11 10.13 29.34
C SER A 14 -17.84 10.11 27.83
N THR A 15 -18.80 9.64 27.03
CA THR A 15 -18.74 9.77 25.57
C THR A 15 -19.15 11.19 25.19
N SER A 16 -18.21 11.96 24.60
CA SER A 16 -18.51 13.29 24.06
C SER A 16 -18.86 13.17 22.58
N THR A 17 -20.14 13.34 22.25
CA THR A 17 -20.60 13.34 20.84
C THR A 17 -20.50 14.76 20.28
N THR A 18 -19.61 14.97 19.30
CA THR A 18 -19.54 16.23 18.54
C THR A 18 -20.30 16.05 17.23
N THR A 19 -21.37 16.81 17.03
CA THR A 19 -22.15 16.79 15.78
C THR A 19 -21.64 17.89 14.85
N PHE A 20 -21.20 17.51 13.66
CA PHE A 20 -20.86 18.45 12.59
C PHE A 20 -21.98 18.47 11.55
N SER A 21 -22.43 19.65 11.17
CA SER A 21 -23.30 19.81 9.99
C SER A 21 -22.43 20.07 8.76
N MET A 22 -22.68 19.32 7.69
CA MET A 22 -21.92 19.43 6.45
C MET A 22 -22.85 19.90 5.34
N ASN A 23 -22.50 21.00 4.67
CA ASN A 23 -23.26 21.44 3.51
C ASN A 23 -23.03 20.48 2.33
N LYS A 24 -23.95 20.52 1.34
CA LYS A 24 -23.92 19.62 0.18
C LYS A 24 -22.62 19.69 -0.63
N ASN A 25 -21.99 20.86 -0.72
CA ASN A 25 -20.76 21.04 -1.48
C ASN A 25 -19.57 20.39 -0.76
N THR A 26 -19.47 20.57 0.56
CA THR A 26 -18.44 19.93 1.38
C THR A 26 -18.60 18.41 1.35
N ALA A 27 -19.83 17.89 1.47
CA ALA A 27 -20.09 16.45 1.37
C ALA A 27 -19.66 15.89 0.02
N ARG A 28 -19.96 16.60 -1.07
CA ARG A 28 -19.52 16.20 -2.41
C ARG A 28 -18.00 16.15 -2.53
N ASN A 29 -17.30 17.17 -2.03
CA ASN A 29 -15.85 17.22 -2.10
C ASN A 29 -15.23 16.08 -1.27
N LEU A 30 -15.81 15.72 -0.14
CA LEU A 30 -15.38 14.57 0.66
C LEU A 30 -15.61 13.25 -0.08
N CYS A 31 -16.77 13.05 -0.71
CA CYS A 31 -17.00 11.88 -1.54
C CYS A 31 -16.03 11.79 -2.73
N GLN A 32 -15.69 12.92 -3.35
CA GLN A 32 -14.67 12.95 -4.39
C GLN A 32 -13.30 12.50 -3.85
N GLN A 33 -12.91 12.96 -2.66
CA GLN A 33 -11.68 12.47 -2.01
C GLN A 33 -11.73 10.96 -1.75
N PHE A 34 -12.88 10.38 -1.42
CA PHE A 34 -13.01 8.93 -1.26
C PHE A 34 -12.87 8.18 -2.59
N VAL A 35 -13.33 8.76 -3.70
CA VAL A 35 -13.09 8.22 -5.05
C VAL A 35 -11.61 8.32 -5.43
N ASP A 36 -10.99 9.47 -5.19
CA ASP A 36 -9.56 9.71 -5.47
C ASP A 36 -8.67 8.76 -4.63
N ALA A 37 -9.06 8.51 -3.38
CA ALA A 37 -8.40 7.56 -2.48
C ALA A 37 -8.76 6.10 -2.74
N ARG A 38 -9.68 5.82 -3.67
CA ARG A 38 -10.16 4.45 -3.98
C ARG A 38 -10.75 3.75 -2.75
N TYR A 39 -11.39 4.50 -1.85
CA TYR A 39 -12.14 3.93 -0.73
C TYR A 39 -13.53 3.47 -1.15
N ILE A 40 -14.11 4.14 -2.14
CA ILE A 40 -15.39 3.76 -2.75
C ILE A 40 -15.24 3.65 -4.25
N GLU A 41 -16.12 2.87 -4.86
CA GLU A 41 -16.25 2.72 -6.31
C GLU A 41 -17.72 2.64 -6.70
N SER A 42 -17.99 2.88 -7.99
CA SER A 42 -19.32 2.69 -8.53
C SER A 42 -19.69 1.20 -8.54
N ALA A 43 -20.91 0.88 -8.11
CA ALA A 43 -21.42 -0.48 -8.09
C ALA A 43 -21.72 -1.05 -9.48
N ASP A 44 -21.68 -0.22 -10.54
CA ASP A 44 -21.78 -0.65 -11.94
C ASP A 44 -20.47 -1.25 -12.49
N GLY A 45 -19.41 -1.28 -11.67
CA GLY A 45 -18.12 -1.88 -12.00
C GLY A 45 -17.23 -1.02 -12.88
N LYS A 46 -17.63 0.21 -13.22
CA LYS A 46 -16.79 1.13 -13.99
C LYS A 46 -15.96 2.00 -13.05
N PRO A 47 -14.64 2.12 -13.29
CA PRO A 47 -13.81 3.02 -12.51
C PRO A 47 -14.18 4.47 -12.86
N ASP A 48 -15.06 5.05 -12.05
CA ASP A 48 -15.40 6.46 -12.13
C ASP A 48 -14.30 7.31 -11.49
N GLN A 49 -13.84 8.32 -12.22
CA GLN A 49 -12.89 9.31 -11.70
C GLN A 49 -13.61 10.45 -10.96
N VAL A 50 -14.92 10.56 -11.12
CA VAL A 50 -15.72 11.67 -10.57
C VAL A 50 -16.90 11.13 -9.81
N PHE A 51 -17.11 11.63 -8.59
CA PHE A 51 -18.27 11.28 -7.79
C PHE A 51 -19.56 11.86 -8.39
N GLN A 52 -20.44 10.99 -8.88
CA GLN A 52 -21.72 11.36 -9.46
C GLN A 52 -22.76 11.73 -8.40
N GLN A 53 -23.42 12.88 -8.59
CA GLN A 53 -24.32 13.46 -7.57
C GLN A 53 -25.72 12.85 -7.52
N ARG A 54 -26.17 12.18 -8.58
CA ARG A 54 -27.52 11.61 -8.67
C ARG A 54 -27.47 10.27 -9.38
N GLY A 55 -28.24 9.32 -8.87
CA GLY A 55 -28.44 8.01 -9.51
C GLY A 55 -27.26 7.05 -9.40
N GLY A 56 -26.10 7.48 -8.88
CA GLY A 56 -24.95 6.61 -8.64
C GLY A 56 -25.16 5.75 -7.40
N VAL A 57 -24.94 4.44 -7.54
CA VAL A 57 -24.83 3.51 -6.42
C VAL A 57 -23.35 3.28 -6.17
N TRP A 58 -22.90 3.58 -4.96
CA TRP A 58 -21.50 3.46 -4.57
C TRP A 58 -21.35 2.38 -3.52
N ARG A 59 -20.23 1.65 -3.58
CA ARG A 59 -19.88 0.62 -2.61
C ARG A 59 -18.44 0.84 -2.13
N PRO A 60 -18.09 0.41 -0.91
CA PRO A 60 -16.71 0.47 -0.47
C PRO A 60 -15.86 -0.55 -1.25
N THR A 61 -14.62 -0.18 -1.53
CA THR A 61 -13.60 -1.10 -2.07
C THR A 61 -13.00 -1.94 -0.94
N SER A 62 -12.25 -3.00 -1.27
CA SER A 62 -11.44 -3.75 -0.28
C SER A 62 -10.60 -2.81 0.60
N LYS A 63 -9.90 -1.86 -0.03
CA LYS A 63 -9.11 -0.83 0.65
C LYS A 63 -9.97 0.04 1.57
N GLY A 64 -11.11 0.52 1.09
CA GLY A 64 -12.04 1.34 1.87
C GLY A 64 -12.53 0.63 3.12
N ILE A 65 -12.86 -0.67 3.01
CA ILE A 65 -13.28 -1.50 4.14
C ILE A 65 -12.14 -1.62 5.16
N MET A 66 -10.91 -1.90 4.72
CA MET A 66 -9.76 -2.00 5.62
C MET A 66 -9.46 -0.69 6.36
N ILE A 67 -9.51 0.44 5.66
CA ILE A 67 -9.31 1.75 6.28
C ILE A 67 -10.43 2.08 7.26
N PHE A 68 -11.68 1.75 6.92
CA PHE A 68 -12.81 1.95 7.80
C PHE A 68 -12.73 1.06 9.06
N ASP A 69 -12.31 -0.18 8.92
CA ASP A 69 -12.07 -1.09 10.04
C ASP A 69 -10.98 -0.54 10.98
N TRP A 70 -9.85 -0.10 10.44
CA TRP A 70 -8.79 0.52 11.25
C TRP A 70 -9.26 1.80 11.95
N PHE A 71 -10.09 2.61 11.30
CA PHE A 71 -10.70 3.78 11.91
C PHE A 71 -11.59 3.38 13.10
N CYS A 72 -12.47 2.39 12.92
CA CYS A 72 -13.34 1.91 13.99
C CYS A 72 -12.54 1.39 15.19
N GLN A 73 -11.55 0.52 14.95
CA GLN A 73 -10.68 -0.03 16.00
C GLN A 73 -9.91 1.06 16.74
N SER A 74 -9.32 2.02 16.01
CA SER A 74 -8.51 3.09 16.61
C SER A 74 -9.35 4.05 17.48
N ASN A 75 -10.65 4.15 17.21
CA ASN A 75 -11.57 5.03 17.94
C ASN A 75 -12.48 4.27 18.92
N GLY A 76 -12.30 2.96 19.09
CA GLY A 76 -13.14 2.13 19.96
C GLY A 76 -14.60 2.05 19.51
N LEU A 77 -14.85 2.14 18.20
CA LEU A 77 -16.18 1.99 17.61
C LEU A 77 -16.45 0.52 17.31
N TYR A 78 -17.52 -0.01 17.90
CA TYR A 78 -18.02 -1.35 17.60
C TYR A 78 -19.20 -1.24 16.63
N GLN A 79 -19.11 -1.92 15.49
CA GLN A 79 -20.14 -1.93 14.44
C GLN A 79 -20.33 -3.36 13.95
N ASP A 80 -21.46 -3.98 14.28
CA ASP A 80 -21.73 -5.39 13.92
C ASP A 80 -21.69 -5.62 12.41
N GLN A 81 -22.19 -4.64 11.64
CA GLN A 81 -22.22 -4.65 10.17
C GLN A 81 -20.82 -4.70 9.53
N LEU A 82 -19.78 -4.29 10.25
CA LEU A 82 -18.42 -4.31 9.72
C LEU A 82 -17.92 -5.74 9.50
N SER A 83 -18.32 -6.66 10.37
CA SER A 83 -17.97 -8.08 10.26
C SER A 83 -18.50 -8.70 8.95
N GLU A 84 -19.67 -8.26 8.48
CA GLU A 84 -20.26 -8.70 7.22
C GLU A 84 -19.46 -8.21 6.01
N LEU A 85 -18.83 -7.03 6.12
CA LEU A 85 -18.02 -6.44 5.04
C LEU A 85 -16.64 -7.09 4.90
N HIS A 86 -16.12 -7.75 5.94
CA HIS A 86 -14.77 -8.34 5.92
C HIS A 86 -14.59 -9.39 4.82
N CYS A 87 -15.67 -10.07 4.42
CA CYS A 87 -15.63 -11.04 3.31
C CYS A 87 -15.32 -10.40 1.95
N LEU A 88 -15.43 -9.08 1.81
CA LEU A 88 -15.14 -8.33 0.59
C LEU A 88 -13.68 -7.85 0.52
N ILE A 89 -12.86 -8.12 1.54
CA ILE A 89 -11.44 -7.77 1.54
C ILE A 89 -10.67 -8.79 0.68
N THR A 90 -10.07 -8.32 -0.40
CA THR A 90 -9.46 -9.17 -1.45
C THR A 90 -7.94 -9.35 -1.31
N GLY A 91 -7.31 -8.74 -0.31
CA GLY A 91 -5.86 -8.84 -0.11
C GLY A 91 -5.30 -7.87 0.95
N PRO A 92 -4.00 -7.96 1.26
CA PRO A 92 -3.37 -7.10 2.24
C PRO A 92 -3.14 -5.68 1.72
N LEU A 93 -3.42 -4.67 2.56
CA LEU A 93 -3.13 -3.27 2.29
C LEU A 93 -1.81 -2.81 2.94
N LEU A 94 -0.83 -2.39 2.14
CA LEU A 94 0.44 -1.89 2.66
C LEU A 94 0.26 -0.56 3.38
N HIS A 95 0.58 -0.54 4.67
CA HIS A 95 0.50 0.66 5.48
C HIS A 95 1.80 1.47 5.34
N LEU A 96 1.71 2.56 4.58
CA LEU A 96 2.79 3.54 4.46
C LEU A 96 2.71 4.52 5.62
N GLU A 97 3.82 4.66 6.33
CA GLU A 97 3.97 5.67 7.39
C GLU A 97 3.79 7.06 6.82
N ARG A 98 3.24 7.96 7.64
CA ARG A 98 2.99 9.36 7.25
C ARG A 98 3.77 10.30 8.14
N ASP A 99 4.32 11.35 7.54
CA ASP A 99 4.93 12.44 8.31
C ASP A 99 3.86 13.19 9.09
N VAL A 100 4.05 13.30 10.41
CA VAL A 100 3.03 13.84 11.34
C VAL A 100 2.71 15.32 11.07
N LYS A 101 3.62 16.07 10.43
CA LYS A 101 3.43 17.51 10.18
C LYS A 101 2.86 17.79 8.80
N THR A 102 3.32 17.07 7.79
CA THR A 102 3.01 17.33 6.38
C THR A 102 1.96 16.40 5.82
N ASP A 103 1.65 15.32 6.55
CA ASP A 103 0.72 14.28 6.11
C ASP A 103 1.07 13.76 4.71
N LYS A 104 2.37 13.51 4.49
CA LYS A 104 2.89 12.87 3.27
C LYS A 104 3.35 11.47 3.60
N CYS A 105 3.14 10.54 2.68
CA CYS A 105 3.76 9.22 2.78
C CYS A 105 5.28 9.35 2.93
N HIS A 106 5.81 8.69 3.95
CA HIS A 106 7.24 8.53 4.15
C HIS A 106 7.77 7.60 3.06
N VAL A 107 8.75 8.07 2.29
CA VAL A 107 9.36 7.31 1.20
C VAL A 107 10.87 7.36 1.38
N ASP A 108 11.45 6.23 1.78
CA ASP A 108 12.88 5.99 1.81
C ASP A 108 13.21 4.78 0.91
N ARG A 109 14.50 4.48 0.77
CA ARG A 109 14.95 3.39 -0.10
C ARG A 109 14.41 2.04 0.35
N ALA A 110 14.48 1.73 1.65
CA ALA A 110 14.09 0.43 2.18
C ALA A 110 12.56 0.19 2.03
N THR A 111 11.74 1.19 2.34
CA THR A 111 10.28 1.13 2.14
C THR A 111 9.96 1.00 0.65
N THR A 112 10.65 1.74 -0.21
CA THR A 112 10.47 1.64 -1.67
C THR A 112 10.78 0.24 -2.18
N GLU A 113 11.87 -0.37 -1.73
CA GLU A 113 12.26 -1.74 -2.13
C GLU A 113 11.21 -2.77 -1.65
N VAL A 114 10.64 -2.63 -0.44
CA VAL A 114 9.58 -3.52 0.04
C VAL A 114 8.29 -3.38 -0.78
N VAL A 115 7.84 -2.14 -1.02
CA VAL A 115 6.64 -1.90 -1.84
C VAL A 115 6.84 -2.43 -3.26
N PHE A 116 8.05 -2.28 -3.81
CA PHE A 116 8.41 -2.83 -5.11
C PHE A 116 8.35 -4.35 -5.15
N CYS A 117 8.88 -5.05 -4.14
CA CYS A 117 8.76 -6.51 -4.06
C CYS A 117 7.31 -6.97 -4.08
N ARG A 118 6.42 -6.29 -3.33
CA ARG A 118 4.98 -6.59 -3.35
C ARG A 118 4.34 -6.29 -4.70
N LEU A 119 4.71 -5.18 -5.35
CA LEU A 119 4.26 -4.83 -6.70
C LEU A 119 4.58 -5.96 -7.69
N ILE A 120 5.77 -6.56 -7.62
CA ILE A 120 6.18 -7.67 -8.51
C ILE A 120 5.62 -9.03 -8.06
N GLY A 121 4.84 -9.06 -6.96
CA GLY A 121 4.18 -10.26 -6.46
C GLY A 121 5.05 -11.14 -5.57
N VAL A 122 6.16 -10.62 -5.05
CA VAL A 122 6.93 -11.25 -3.98
C VAL A 122 6.23 -10.94 -2.66
N ASP A 123 5.72 -11.96 -1.97
CA ASP A 123 5.17 -11.76 -0.64
C ASP A 123 6.28 -11.51 0.41
N GLY A 124 5.90 -11.17 1.63
CA GLY A 124 6.81 -10.84 2.74
C GLY A 124 7.52 -12.06 3.30
N ARG A 125 7.18 -13.26 2.80
CA ARG A 125 7.87 -14.53 3.05
C ARG A 125 8.83 -14.89 1.91
N GLY A 126 8.91 -14.09 0.85
CA GLY A 126 9.73 -14.32 -0.33
C GLY A 126 9.14 -15.32 -1.32
N LYS A 127 7.91 -15.81 -1.10
CA LYS A 127 7.29 -16.77 -2.02
C LYS A 127 6.72 -16.01 -3.22
N LYS A 128 7.13 -16.43 -4.42
CA LYS A 128 6.35 -16.17 -5.64
C LYS A 128 5.13 -17.08 -5.55
N GLY A 129 3.98 -16.54 -5.12
CA GLY A 129 2.75 -17.31 -5.06
C GLY A 129 2.44 -17.90 -6.45
N PRO A 130 2.20 -19.22 -6.57
CA PRO A 130 1.86 -19.82 -7.85
C PRO A 130 0.43 -19.42 -8.18
N TYR A 131 0.24 -18.43 -9.06
CA TYR A 131 -1.08 -18.07 -9.63
C TYR A 131 -2.23 -18.26 -8.62
N SER A 132 -2.11 -17.69 -7.43
CA SER A 132 -3.19 -17.73 -6.45
C SER A 132 -4.25 -16.75 -6.95
N GLU A 133 -5.44 -17.24 -7.24
CA GLU A 133 -6.64 -16.41 -7.38
C GLU A 133 -6.67 -15.38 -6.23
N GLY A 134 -6.39 -14.11 -6.53
CA GLY A 134 -6.12 -13.06 -5.54
C GLY A 134 -4.74 -12.38 -5.70
N ALA A 135 -4.33 -12.07 -6.93
CA ALA A 135 -3.01 -11.55 -7.30
C ALA A 135 -2.54 -10.36 -6.45
N VAL A 136 -1.50 -10.55 -5.64
CA VAL A 136 -0.90 -9.48 -4.80
C VAL A 136 -0.04 -8.51 -5.63
N GLY A 137 0.42 -8.90 -6.82
CA GLY A 137 1.28 -8.08 -7.69
C GLY A 137 0.73 -7.82 -9.09
N ILE A 138 1.39 -6.94 -9.83
CA ILE A 138 1.09 -6.65 -11.24
C ILE A 138 1.56 -7.78 -12.15
N ARG A 139 0.86 -7.96 -13.27
CA ARG A 139 1.28 -8.87 -14.32
C ARG A 139 2.24 -8.16 -15.27
N LEU A 140 3.49 -8.60 -15.30
CA LEU A 140 4.48 -8.14 -16.28
C LEU A 140 4.24 -8.83 -17.63
N GLN A 141 4.45 -8.09 -18.71
CA GLN A 141 4.47 -8.61 -20.07
C GLN A 141 5.89 -9.16 -20.37
N PRO A 142 6.05 -10.47 -20.59
CA PRO A 142 7.35 -11.12 -20.71
C PRO A 142 8.18 -10.65 -21.91
N GLU A 143 7.52 -10.26 -22.99
CA GLU A 143 8.19 -9.76 -24.20
C GLU A 143 7.37 -8.64 -24.84
N ARG A 144 8.02 -7.53 -25.14
CA ARG A 144 7.44 -6.38 -25.85
C ARG A 144 8.45 -5.81 -26.84
N LYS A 145 8.03 -5.63 -28.11
CA LYS A 145 8.84 -4.98 -29.14
C LYS A 145 8.50 -3.50 -29.22
N VAL A 146 9.50 -2.64 -29.08
CA VAL A 146 9.37 -1.17 -29.22
C VAL A 146 10.53 -0.68 -30.08
N ASN A 147 10.22 0.04 -31.16
CA ASN A 147 11.21 0.59 -32.10
C ASN A 147 12.25 -0.43 -32.60
N GLY A 148 11.82 -1.66 -32.88
CA GLY A 148 12.68 -2.74 -33.37
C GLY A 148 13.54 -3.43 -32.30
N LYS A 149 13.51 -2.98 -31.04
CA LYS A 149 14.17 -3.62 -29.90
C LYS A 149 13.17 -4.41 -29.06
N THR A 150 13.55 -5.62 -28.65
CA THR A 150 12.79 -6.43 -27.71
C THR A 150 13.16 -6.06 -26.27
N TYR A 151 12.15 -5.89 -25.43
CA TYR A 151 12.24 -5.64 -24.00
C TYR A 151 11.47 -6.74 -23.25
N HIS A 152 11.93 -7.07 -22.05
CA HIS A 152 11.36 -8.14 -21.22
C HIS A 152 10.75 -7.57 -19.94
N ASP A 153 9.83 -8.31 -19.33
CA ASP A 153 9.23 -7.98 -18.03
C ASP A 153 8.72 -6.53 -17.96
N THR A 154 7.91 -6.15 -18.94
CA THR A 154 7.44 -4.77 -19.13
C THR A 154 6.05 -4.54 -18.55
N CYS A 155 5.75 -3.31 -18.13
CA CYS A 155 4.41 -2.88 -17.73
C CYS A 155 4.18 -1.40 -18.10
N THR A 156 2.94 -0.94 -18.03
CA THR A 156 2.64 0.48 -18.24
C THR A 156 2.69 1.24 -16.92
N GLY A 157 2.97 2.54 -16.98
CA GLY A 157 2.93 3.40 -15.80
C GLY A 157 1.55 3.45 -15.16
N GLN A 158 0.48 3.37 -15.96
CA GLN A 158 -0.90 3.27 -15.45
C GLN A 158 -1.08 2.07 -14.51
N VAL A 159 -0.64 0.87 -14.92
CA VAL A 159 -0.79 -0.36 -14.13
C VAL A 159 -0.05 -0.26 -12.79
N ILE A 160 1.16 0.32 -12.79
CA ILE A 160 1.92 0.56 -11.55
C ILE A 160 1.16 1.52 -10.61
N ALA A 161 0.67 2.64 -11.15
CA ALA A 161 -0.01 3.66 -10.37
C ALA A 161 -1.35 3.16 -9.79
N GLU A 162 -2.12 2.39 -10.56
CA GLU A 162 -3.36 1.75 -10.11
C GLU A 162 -3.08 0.75 -8.98
N TRP A 163 -2.10 -0.12 -9.15
CA TRP A 163 -1.71 -1.07 -8.11
C TRP A 163 -1.32 -0.37 -6.81
N LEU A 164 -0.52 0.71 -6.89
CA LEU A 164 -0.13 1.49 -5.71
C LEU A 164 -1.32 2.12 -5.01
N ARG A 165 -2.29 2.65 -5.75
CA ARG A 165 -3.50 3.23 -5.15
C ARG A 165 -4.38 2.18 -4.49
N ASP A 166 -4.45 0.97 -5.03
CA ASP A 166 -5.36 -0.07 -4.54
C ASP A 166 -4.73 -0.89 -3.39
N ASN A 167 -3.41 -1.09 -3.41
CA ASN A 167 -2.70 -2.00 -2.48
C ASN A 167 -1.83 -1.27 -1.44
N THR A 168 -1.89 0.06 -1.39
CA THR A 168 -1.23 0.87 -0.35
C THR A 168 -2.17 1.91 0.25
N THR A 169 -1.77 2.52 1.37
CA THR A 169 -2.50 3.63 2.00
C THR A 169 -2.39 4.98 1.27
N CYS A 170 -1.86 5.04 0.05
CA CYS A 170 -1.85 6.27 -0.77
C CYS A 170 -3.25 6.86 -0.91
N VAL A 171 -3.43 8.16 -0.73
CA VAL A 171 -4.77 8.80 -0.78
C VAL A 171 -5.12 9.40 -2.14
N ASP A 172 -4.17 9.50 -3.06
CA ASP A 172 -4.41 9.98 -4.41
C ASP A 172 -3.36 9.49 -5.43
N LEU A 173 -3.51 9.92 -6.68
CA LEU A 173 -2.57 9.60 -7.75
C LEU A 173 -1.18 10.24 -7.54
N ARG A 174 -1.10 11.40 -6.88
CA ARG A 174 0.17 12.12 -6.68
C ARG A 174 1.09 11.33 -5.75
N GLU A 175 0.54 10.73 -4.69
CA GLU A 175 1.30 9.87 -3.79
C GLU A 175 1.79 8.60 -4.48
N ALA A 176 0.93 7.96 -5.27
CA ALA A 176 1.32 6.79 -6.07
C ALA A 176 2.44 7.14 -7.07
N VAL A 177 2.35 8.27 -7.77
CA VAL A 177 3.40 8.75 -8.67
C VAL A 177 4.69 9.06 -7.92
N ASN A 178 4.61 9.62 -6.71
CA ASN A 178 5.78 9.89 -5.89
C ASN A 178 6.53 8.58 -5.55
N ILE A 179 5.82 7.53 -5.12
CA ILE A 179 6.44 6.22 -4.85
C ILE A 179 7.00 5.60 -6.12
N ALA A 180 6.23 5.60 -7.22
CA ALA A 180 6.67 5.02 -8.48
C ALA A 180 7.89 5.74 -9.09
N THR A 181 8.00 7.06 -8.87
CA THR A 181 9.19 7.85 -9.19
C THR A 181 10.43 7.32 -8.46
N HIS A 182 10.27 6.86 -7.21
CA HIS A 182 11.38 6.26 -6.47
C HIS A 182 11.79 4.89 -7.01
N PHE A 183 10.88 4.12 -7.65
CA PHE A 183 11.27 2.89 -8.36
C PHE A 183 12.25 3.19 -9.51
N VAL A 184 12.03 4.28 -10.24
CA VAL A 184 12.94 4.73 -11.30
C VAL A 184 14.24 5.29 -10.69
N HIS A 185 14.12 6.16 -9.68
CA HIS A 185 15.27 6.79 -9.02
C HIS A 185 16.25 5.77 -8.40
N TYR A 186 15.73 4.71 -7.78
CA TYR A 186 16.55 3.64 -7.21
C TYR A 186 16.89 2.54 -8.22
N ASN A 187 16.68 2.78 -9.51
CA ASN A 187 16.97 1.85 -10.60
C ASN A 187 16.40 0.45 -10.33
N LEU A 188 15.12 0.38 -9.96
CA LEU A 188 14.35 -0.86 -9.86
C LEU A 188 13.62 -1.13 -11.19
N ILE A 189 13.16 -0.07 -11.85
CA ILE A 189 12.59 -0.11 -13.20
C ILE A 189 13.27 0.93 -14.10
N GLU A 190 13.23 0.70 -15.40
CA GLU A 190 13.79 1.58 -16.43
C GLU A 190 12.71 1.98 -17.44
N SER A 191 12.75 3.23 -17.88
CA SER A 191 11.82 3.71 -18.91
C SER A 191 12.18 3.17 -20.29
N VAL A 192 11.22 2.51 -20.94
CA VAL A 192 11.31 2.04 -22.33
C VAL A 192 10.66 3.03 -23.29
N THR A 193 9.46 3.49 -22.94
CA THR A 193 8.70 4.49 -23.70
C THR A 193 8.22 5.54 -22.72
N THR A 194 8.35 6.81 -23.09
CA THR A 194 7.92 7.95 -22.29
C THR A 194 6.72 8.62 -22.93
N ASP A 195 5.82 9.15 -22.09
CA ASP A 195 4.70 9.96 -22.54
C ASP A 195 5.09 11.44 -22.51
N MET A 196 5.62 11.93 -23.63
CA MET A 196 6.10 13.31 -23.76
C MET A 196 4.98 14.34 -23.55
N ALA A 197 3.75 14.03 -24.00
CA ALA A 197 2.61 14.92 -23.84
C ALA A 197 2.27 15.08 -22.35
N TYR A 198 2.22 13.97 -21.61
CA TYR A 198 2.00 14.00 -20.17
C TYR A 198 3.14 14.71 -19.42
N MET A 199 4.39 14.42 -19.77
CA MET A 199 5.57 15.05 -19.15
C MET A 199 5.59 16.58 -19.33
N ASN A 200 5.18 17.06 -20.51
CA ASN A 200 5.11 18.49 -20.80
C ASN A 200 4.00 19.20 -20.01
N GLN A 201 2.89 18.51 -19.73
CA GLN A 201 1.79 19.04 -18.92
C GLN A 201 2.12 19.01 -17.42
N PHE A 202 2.79 17.97 -16.96
CA PHE A 202 3.06 17.72 -15.54
C PHE A 202 4.57 17.66 -15.29
N ALA A 203 5.19 18.82 -15.04
CA ALA A 203 6.64 18.95 -14.86
C ALA A 203 7.22 18.11 -13.70
N ALA A 204 6.40 17.69 -12.72
CA ALA A 204 6.81 16.79 -11.64
C ALA A 204 6.93 15.32 -12.07
N CYS A 205 6.38 14.94 -13.23
CA CYS A 205 6.30 13.57 -13.73
C CYS A 205 7.37 13.28 -14.80
N LYS A 206 8.60 13.78 -14.61
CA LYS A 206 9.72 13.56 -15.56
C LYS A 206 10.29 12.14 -15.50
N LEU A 207 10.39 11.58 -14.29
CA LEU A 207 10.95 10.26 -14.07
C LEU A 207 9.92 9.15 -14.28
N PHE A 208 8.68 9.40 -13.87
CA PHE A 208 7.59 8.45 -13.99
C PHE A 208 6.31 9.14 -14.48
N GLN A 209 5.59 8.49 -15.40
CA GLN A 209 4.30 8.93 -15.94
C GLN A 209 3.25 7.83 -15.74
N PRO A 210 2.14 8.09 -15.03
CA PRO A 210 1.09 7.11 -14.75
C PRO A 210 0.13 6.92 -15.93
N THR A 211 0.65 6.70 -17.14
CA THR A 211 -0.16 6.62 -18.37
C THR A 211 -0.06 5.25 -19.03
N PRO A 212 -1.02 4.85 -19.88
CA PRO A 212 -0.92 3.62 -20.66
C PRO A 212 0.16 3.68 -21.75
N ILE A 213 0.59 4.89 -22.13
CA ILE A 213 1.60 5.13 -23.17
C ILE A 213 3.01 4.95 -22.60
N ALA A 214 3.24 5.35 -21.34
CA ALA A 214 4.53 5.18 -20.70
C ALA A 214 4.77 3.71 -20.33
N ILE A 215 5.91 3.17 -20.77
CA ILE A 215 6.28 1.76 -20.63
C ILE A 215 7.57 1.69 -19.82
N TYR A 216 7.57 0.81 -18.82
CA TYR A 216 8.72 0.53 -17.98
C TYR A 216 9.07 -0.94 -18.06
N GLN A 217 10.36 -1.26 -18.00
CA GLN A 217 10.88 -2.62 -17.85
C GLN A 217 11.48 -2.81 -16.46
N LEU A 218 11.47 -4.04 -15.98
CA LEU A 218 12.25 -4.43 -14.82
C LEU A 218 13.76 -4.27 -15.13
N SER A 219 14.48 -3.54 -14.28
CA SER A 219 15.94 -3.39 -14.42
C SER A 219 16.67 -4.60 -13.84
N GLN A 220 17.97 -4.76 -14.14
CA GLN A 220 18.80 -5.81 -13.53
C GLN A 220 18.78 -5.73 -12.00
N ARG A 221 18.94 -4.53 -11.43
CA ARG A 221 18.92 -4.33 -9.98
C ARG A 221 17.54 -4.66 -9.37
N GLY A 222 16.46 -4.39 -10.10
CA GLY A 222 15.12 -4.80 -9.70
C GLY A 222 14.95 -6.32 -9.68
N GLN A 223 15.51 -7.02 -10.65
CA GLN A 223 15.56 -8.49 -10.69
C GLN A 223 16.34 -9.04 -9.50
N ASP A 224 17.57 -8.55 -9.27
CA ASP A 224 18.44 -9.00 -8.17
C ASP A 224 17.76 -8.83 -6.80
N LEU A 225 17.04 -7.72 -6.61
CA LEU A 225 16.27 -7.44 -5.38
C LEU A 225 15.14 -8.45 -5.17
N VAL A 226 14.38 -8.73 -6.23
CA VAL A 226 13.28 -9.70 -6.22
C VAL A 226 13.80 -11.11 -5.92
N GLU A 227 14.89 -11.51 -6.57
CA GLU A 227 15.54 -12.81 -6.36
C GLU A 227 16.08 -12.94 -4.94
N THR A 228 16.80 -11.93 -4.44
CA THR A 228 17.34 -11.93 -3.07
C THR A 228 16.22 -12.02 -2.03
N SER A 229 15.14 -11.28 -2.23
CA SER A 229 13.97 -11.30 -1.35
C SER A 229 13.30 -12.67 -1.34
N SER A 230 13.26 -13.36 -2.49
CA SER A 230 12.77 -14.73 -2.59
C SER A 230 13.71 -15.79 -2.00
N SER A 231 15.02 -15.61 -2.13
CA SER A 231 16.03 -16.58 -1.69
C SER A 231 16.34 -16.52 -0.19
N SER A 232 16.25 -15.35 0.44
CA SER A 232 16.67 -15.08 1.82
C SER A 232 15.98 -15.95 2.91
N ARG A 233 14.92 -16.67 2.58
CA ARG A 233 14.23 -17.60 3.50
C ARG A 233 14.07 -19.04 2.98
N CYS A 234 14.44 -19.32 1.73
CA CYS A 234 14.49 -20.70 1.23
C CYS A 234 15.72 -21.46 1.78
N SER A 235 16.79 -20.73 2.12
CA SER A 235 17.99 -21.28 2.77
C SER A 235 17.82 -21.59 4.27
N SER A 236 16.70 -21.19 4.90
CA SER A 236 16.42 -21.52 6.31
C SER A 236 15.68 -22.85 6.52
N GLN A 237 15.55 -23.68 5.48
CA GLN A 237 14.95 -25.01 5.58
C GLN A 237 15.93 -26.07 5.09
N GLY A 238 16.96 -26.36 5.90
CA GLY A 238 17.86 -27.48 5.66
C GLY A 238 19.32 -27.15 5.90
N LYS A 239 19.70 -26.99 7.17
CA LYS A 239 20.97 -27.44 7.76
C LYS A 239 20.99 -27.00 9.23
N THR A 240 20.69 -27.93 10.11
CA THR A 240 21.27 -27.95 11.46
C THR A 240 22.79 -28.12 11.32
N ASP A 241 23.47 -27.04 10.95
CA ASP A 241 24.93 -26.97 11.08
C ASP A 241 25.25 -26.24 12.38
N SER A 242 25.42 -27.05 13.42
CA SER A 242 26.16 -26.69 14.61
C SER A 242 27.58 -26.29 14.23
N SER A 243 27.81 -25.01 13.95
CA SER A 243 29.16 -24.44 13.93
C SER A 243 29.14 -22.95 14.29
N SER A 244 29.36 -22.71 15.58
CA SER A 244 30.17 -21.62 16.14
C SER A 244 30.54 -20.46 15.20
N ALA A 245 29.61 -19.52 15.01
CA ALA A 245 29.93 -18.14 14.67
C ALA A 245 29.96 -17.31 15.95
N LYS A 246 31.18 -16.98 16.39
CA LYS A 246 31.48 -16.03 17.46
C LYS A 246 30.82 -14.67 17.19
N GLY A 247 30.18 -14.08 18.22
CA GLY A 247 30.07 -12.62 18.34
C GLY A 247 28.70 -11.97 18.12
N GLY A 248 27.59 -12.70 18.10
CA GLY A 248 26.26 -12.07 18.15
C GLY A 248 25.87 -11.70 19.59
N VAL A 249 25.89 -10.41 19.94
CA VAL A 249 25.26 -9.93 21.17
C VAL A 249 23.81 -10.41 21.14
N ASN A 250 23.39 -11.16 22.16
CA ASN A 250 22.03 -11.69 22.27
C ASN A 250 21.10 -10.50 22.57
N GLU A 251 20.70 -9.79 21.53
CA GLU A 251 19.97 -8.53 21.65
C GLU A 251 18.58 -8.80 22.21
N SER A 252 18.29 -8.21 23.38
CA SER A 252 17.02 -8.40 24.08
C SER A 252 15.84 -8.03 23.19
N ASN A 253 14.72 -8.74 23.34
CA ASN A 253 13.48 -8.47 22.60
C ASN A 253 13.02 -7.02 22.72
N ARG A 254 13.33 -6.36 23.86
CA ARG A 254 13.07 -4.93 24.04
C ARG A 254 13.85 -4.06 23.03
N HIS A 255 15.12 -4.35 22.81
CA HIS A 255 15.96 -3.59 21.87
C HIS A 255 15.56 -3.86 20.42
N LYS A 256 15.17 -5.10 20.10
CA LYS A 256 14.60 -5.43 18.77
C LYS A 256 13.30 -4.68 18.52
N LEU A 257 12.41 -4.63 19.50
CA LEU A 257 11.16 -3.88 19.40
C LEU A 257 11.44 -2.37 19.24
N GLU A 258 12.38 -1.82 19.99
CA GLU A 258 12.78 -0.41 19.87
C GLU A 258 13.29 -0.09 18.46
N LYS A 259 14.15 -0.94 17.88
CA LYS A 259 14.57 -0.81 16.48
C LYS A 259 13.39 -0.84 15.51
N ILE A 260 12.46 -1.78 15.70
CA ILE A 260 11.25 -1.85 14.87
C ILE A 260 10.45 -0.55 14.98
N LEU A 261 10.24 -0.01 16.19
CA LEU A 261 9.44 1.19 16.40
C LEU A 261 10.07 2.45 15.80
N LEU A 262 11.40 2.53 15.72
CA LEU A 262 12.12 3.68 15.19
C LEU A 262 12.24 3.68 13.66
N ASP A 263 12.11 2.52 13.02
CA ASP A 263 12.31 2.36 11.57
C ASP A 263 10.95 2.18 10.85
N PRO A 264 10.56 3.09 9.94
CA PRO A 264 9.31 3.00 9.17
C PRO A 264 9.15 1.70 8.37
N THR A 265 10.22 1.20 7.75
CA THR A 265 10.20 -0.04 6.97
C THR A 265 9.99 -1.24 7.86
N LEU A 266 10.68 -1.30 9.01
CA LEU A 266 10.49 -2.39 9.97
C LEU A 266 9.08 -2.40 10.55
N ARG A 267 8.48 -1.23 10.82
CA ARG A 267 7.05 -1.15 11.22
C ARG A 267 6.13 -1.68 10.15
N LEU A 268 6.37 -1.35 8.88
CA LEU A 268 5.59 -1.88 7.76
C LEU A 268 5.66 -3.41 7.72
N LEU A 269 6.86 -3.98 7.73
CA LEU A 269 7.06 -5.44 7.70
C LEU A 269 6.49 -6.13 8.94
N PHE A 270 6.62 -5.50 10.11
CA PHE A 270 6.10 -6.05 11.37
C PHE A 270 4.57 -6.08 11.38
N ARG A 271 3.89 -4.99 10.97
CA ARG A 271 2.43 -4.96 10.85
C ARG A 271 1.92 -6.00 9.87
N GLU A 272 2.62 -6.19 8.77
CA GLU A 272 2.27 -7.18 7.77
C GLU A 272 2.38 -8.61 8.32
N ASN A 273 3.43 -8.90 9.10
CA ASN A 273 3.60 -10.18 9.78
C ASN A 273 2.46 -10.50 10.76
N LEU A 274 1.99 -9.50 11.52
CA LEU A 274 0.93 -9.67 12.52
C LEU A 274 -0.46 -9.95 11.93
N ARG A 275 -0.71 -9.65 10.65
CA ARG A 275 -2.02 -9.89 10.02
C ARG A 275 -2.24 -11.33 9.59
N GLU A 276 -1.17 -12.13 9.53
CA GLU A 276 -1.22 -13.54 9.11
C GLU A 276 -1.27 -14.52 10.31
N THR A 277 -1.40 -14.00 11.53
CA THR A 277 -1.62 -14.75 12.79
C THR A 277 -2.99 -14.44 13.37
#